data_AF-A0A1W9GC99-F1
#
_entry.id   AF-A0A1W9GC99-F1
#
_cell.length_a   1.000
_cell.length_b   1.000
_cell.length_c   1.000
_cell.angle_alpha   90.00
_cell.angle_beta   90.00
_cell.angle_gamma   90.00
#
_symmetry.space_group_name_H-M   'P 1'
#
loop_
_entity.id
_entity.type
_entity.pdbx_description
1 polymer ?
#
loop_
_entity_poly.entity_id
_entity_poly.type
_entity_poly.pdbx_seq_one_letter_code
_entity_poly.pdbx_strand_id
1 'polypeptide(L)'
;MTNHEKRKQIIPWIDPEERVTVHFLDEKNLNAEVTGTTEELVDLAIETKVPHMKQRISIPLRLTEISEDLGHYTRDPERPLKHRRLMLIINENRPPIIY
;
A
#
# COMPACT_ATOMS: atom_id res chain seq x y z
N MET A 1 16.85 -3.44 2.35
CA MET A 1 16.05 -3.45 3.59
C MET A 1 15.64 -4.87 3.94
N THR A 2 15.76 -5.23 5.21
CA THR A 2 15.22 -6.50 5.76
C THR A 2 13.70 -6.42 5.94
N ASN A 3 13.02 -7.56 6.03
CA ASN A 3 11.56 -7.58 6.26
C ASN A 3 11.16 -6.86 7.55
N HIS A 4 12.00 -6.94 8.60
CA HIS A 4 11.75 -6.25 9.86
C HIS A 4 11.78 -4.72 9.72
N GLU A 5 12.75 -4.18 8.97
CA GLU A 5 12.82 -2.75 8.68
C GLU A 5 11.64 -2.30 7.82
N LYS A 6 11.27 -3.11 6.82
CA LYS A 6 10.10 -2.84 5.98
C LYS A 6 8.83 -2.75 6.80
N ARG A 7 8.61 -3.72 7.69
CA ARG A 7 7.47 -3.75 8.61
C ARG A 7 7.41 -2.51 9.51
N LYS A 8 8.55 -2.08 10.09
CA LYS A 8 8.60 -0.86 10.92
C LYS A 8 8.15 0.39 10.16
N GLN A 9 8.41 0.47 8.86
CA GLN A 9 7.95 1.57 8.02
C GLN A 9 6.48 1.45 7.61
N ILE A 10 5.93 0.24 7.51
CA ILE A 10 4.54 -0.02 7.13
C ILE A 10 3.58 0.16 8.32
N ILE A 11 3.98 -0.20 9.54
CA ILE A 11 3.13 -0.15 10.75
C ILE A 11 2.41 1.20 10.94
N PRO A 12 3.07 2.37 10.78
CA PRO A 12 2.41 3.67 10.93
C PRO A 12 1.31 3.97 9.90
N TRP A 13 1.23 3.16 8.84
CA TRP A 13 0.27 3.31 7.74
C TRP A 13 -0.90 2.33 7.84
N ILE A 14 -0.96 1.50 8.89
CA ILE A 14 -2.10 0.64 9.20
C ILE A 14 -3.23 1.52 9.75
N ASP A 15 -3.85 2.29 8.86
CA ASP A 15 -4.91 3.24 9.17
C ASP A 15 -5.88 3.27 7.98
N PRO A 16 -7.18 3.00 8.17
CA PRO A 16 -8.16 2.99 7.09
C PRO A 16 -8.37 4.37 6.45
N GLU A 17 -7.98 5.46 7.11
CA GLU A 17 -8.07 6.82 6.57
C GLU A 17 -6.83 7.21 5.74
N GLU A 18 -5.69 6.59 6.04
CA GLU A 18 -4.47 6.82 5.29
C GLU A 18 -4.50 6.01 3.99
N ARG A 19 -4.02 6.63 2.92
CA ARG A 19 -3.90 5.98 1.62
C ARG A 19 -2.43 5.75 1.34
N VAL A 20 -2.08 4.63 0.73
CA VAL A 20 -0.72 4.28 0.28
C VAL A 20 -0.71 4.02 -1.22
N THR A 21 0.38 4.38 -1.89
CA THR A 21 0.51 4.21 -3.34
C THR A 21 1.09 2.84 -3.63
N VAL A 22 0.50 2.09 -4.55
CA VAL A 22 0.93 0.74 -4.90
C VAL A 22 1.26 0.67 -6.39
N HIS A 23 2.44 0.14 -6.70
CA HIS A 23 2.90 -0.11 -8.06
C HIS A 23 3.12 -1.61 -8.22
N PHE A 24 2.39 -2.23 -9.14
CA PHE A 24 2.70 -3.54 -9.69
C PHE A 24 3.57 -3.39 -10.95
N LEU A 25 4.07 -4.51 -11.45
CA LEU A 25 4.81 -4.55 -12.71
C LEU A 25 3.96 -4.09 -13.90
N ASP A 26 2.69 -4.48 -13.93
CA ASP A 26 1.74 -4.22 -15.02
C ASP A 26 0.84 -2.99 -14.77
N GLU A 27 0.62 -2.59 -13.52
CA GLU A 27 -0.25 -1.47 -13.16
C GLU A 27 0.35 -0.58 -12.06
N LYS A 28 0.42 0.74 -12.30
CA LYS A 28 1.07 1.71 -11.41
C LYS A 28 0.09 2.74 -10.86
N ASN A 29 0.53 3.47 -9.84
CA ASN A 29 -0.22 4.56 -9.19
C ASN A 29 -1.59 4.11 -8.64
N LEU A 30 -1.67 2.91 -8.09
CA LEU A 30 -2.89 2.41 -7.47
C LEU A 30 -3.02 2.96 -6.06
N ASN A 31 -4.24 3.34 -5.70
CA ASN A 31 -4.55 3.68 -4.32
C ASN A 31 -4.87 2.41 -3.55
N ALA A 32 -4.26 2.27 -2.37
CA ALA A 32 -4.57 1.20 -1.45
C ALA A 32 -4.59 1.70 -0.01
N GLU A 33 -5.09 0.84 0.87
CA GLU A 33 -5.03 0.96 2.32
C GLU A 33 -4.22 -0.21 2.86
N VAL A 34 -3.37 0.04 3.85
CA VAL A 34 -2.73 -1.06 4.59
C VAL A 34 -3.71 -1.50 5.67
N THR A 35 -4.20 -2.72 5.54
CA THR A 35 -5.13 -3.32 6.50
C THR A 35 -4.43 -4.11 7.61
N GLY A 36 -3.21 -4.55 7.35
CA GLY A 36 -2.42 -5.35 8.29
C GLY A 36 -1.03 -5.65 7.76
N THR A 37 -0.15 -6.12 8.64
CA THR A 37 1.16 -6.64 8.26
C THR A 37 1.63 -7.68 9.27
N THR A 38 2.21 -8.77 8.77
CA THR A 38 2.87 -9.81 9.55
C THR A 38 4.39 -9.70 9.37
N GLU A 39 5.17 -10.67 9.85
CA GLU A 39 6.62 -10.68 9.65
C GLU A 39 7.03 -10.90 8.19
N GLU A 40 6.17 -11.52 7.40
CA GLU A 40 6.48 -11.89 6.01
C GLU A 40 5.50 -11.31 4.99
N LEU A 41 4.30 -10.90 5.41
CA LEU A 41 3.24 -10.44 4.52
C LEU A 41 2.77 -9.02 4.87
N VAL A 42 2.26 -8.32 3.86
CA VAL A 42 1.49 -7.07 4.00
C VAL A 42 0.11 -7.27 3.41
N ASP A 43 -0.92 -6.91 4.16
CA ASP A 43 -2.31 -7.02 3.76
C ASP A 43 -2.81 -5.66 3.26
N LEU A 44 -3.21 -5.61 2.00
CA LEU A 44 -3.61 -4.40 1.30
C LEU A 44 -5.07 -4.49 0.83
N ALA A 45 -5.79 -3.37 0.92
CA ALA A 45 -7.07 -3.19 0.24
C ALA A 45 -6.89 -2.16 -0.88
N ILE A 46 -6.87 -2.61 -2.12
CA ILE A 46 -6.59 -1.80 -3.31
C ILE A 46 -7.90 -1.35 -3.95
N GLU A 47 -8.00 -0.07 -4.29
CA GLU A 47 -9.13 0.47 -5.04
C GLU A 47 -9.17 -0.14 -6.45
N THR A 48 -10.37 -0.54 -6.88
CA THR A 48 -10.58 -1.08 -8.22
C THR A 48 -11.22 -0.03 -9.12
N LYS A 49 -11.32 -0.33 -10.42
CA LYS A 49 -12.04 0.52 -11.38
C LYS A 49 -13.55 0.56 -11.12
N VAL A 50 -14.08 -0.40 -10.36
CA VAL A 50 -15.48 -0.43 -9.96
C VAL A 50 -15.65 0.42 -8.70
N PRO A 51 -16.52 1.45 -8.73
CA PRO A 51 -16.76 2.30 -7.58
C PRO A 51 -17.13 1.50 -6.34
N HIS A 52 -16.60 1.92 -5.18
CA HIS A 52 -16.85 1.30 -3.87
C HIS A 52 -16.36 -0.15 -3.71
N MET A 53 -15.74 -0.74 -4.73
CA MET A 53 -15.20 -2.09 -4.66
C MET A 53 -13.69 -2.06 -4.42
N LYS A 54 -13.25 -2.74 -3.36
CA LYS A 54 -11.84 -2.89 -2.98
C LYS A 54 -11.41 -4.35 -3.12
N GLN A 55 -10.24 -4.56 -3.70
CA GLN A 55 -9.60 -5.87 -3.80
C GLN A 55 -8.68 -6.05 -2.58
N ARG A 56 -8.95 -7.07 -1.75
CA ARG A 56 -8.08 -7.42 -0.63
C ARG A 56 -7.06 -8.45 -1.07
N ILE A 57 -5.79 -8.16 -0.86
CA ILE A 57 -4.69 -9.07 -1.19
C ILE A 57 -3.63 -9.06 -0.09
N SER A 58 -2.93 -10.17 0.04
CA SER A 58 -1.79 -10.32 0.94
C SER A 58 -0.55 -10.57 0.10
N ILE A 59 0.48 -9.74 0.26
CA ILE A 59 1.69 -9.79 -0.58
C ILE A 59 2.91 -10.06 0.29
N PRO A 60 3.85 -10.93 -0.15
CA PRO A 60 5.11 -11.12 0.55
C PRO A 60 5.99 -9.87 0.56
N LEU A 61 6.42 -9.44 1.74
CA LEU A 61 7.40 -8.35 1.95
C LEU A 61 8.74 -8.61 1.26
N ARG A 62 9.04 -9.87 0.94
CA ARG A 62 10.23 -10.25 0.16
C ARG A 62 10.17 -9.70 -1.27
N LEU A 63 8.96 -9.61 -1.84
CA LEU A 63 8.70 -9.16 -3.21
C LEU A 63 8.29 -7.68 -3.27
N THR A 64 8.12 -7.04 -2.12
CA THR A 64 7.74 -5.63 -2.00
C THR A 64 8.94 -4.77 -1.65
N GLU A 65 9.20 -3.73 -2.43
CA GLU A 65 10.12 -2.65 -2.11
C GLU A 65 9.35 -1.47 -1.55
N ILE A 66 9.96 -0.77 -0.59
CA ILE A 66 9.37 0.43 0.02
C ILE A 66 10.02 1.65 -0.59
N SER A 67 9.19 2.58 -1.02
CA SER A 67 9.57 3.89 -1.50
C SER A 67 8.65 4.96 -0.88
N GLU A 68 8.94 6.21 -1.18
CA GLU A 68 8.12 7.35 -0.78
C GLU A 68 7.50 7.97 -2.03
N ASP A 69 6.19 8.20 -1.98
CA ASP A 69 5.46 9.00 -2.96
C ASP A 69 5.40 10.45 -2.46
N LEU A 70 6.14 11.33 -3.13
CA LEU A 70 6.15 12.78 -2.86
C LEU A 70 5.08 13.53 -3.64
N GLY A 71 4.40 12.89 -4.60
CA GLY A 71 3.39 13.51 -5.46
C GLY A 71 2.01 13.57 -4.82
N HIS A 72 1.76 12.75 -3.79
CA HIS A 72 0.47 12.64 -3.13
C HIS A 72 0.60 12.91 -1.63
N TYR A 73 -0.32 13.71 -1.10
CA TYR A 73 -0.45 13.95 0.34
C TYR A 73 -1.53 13.05 0.94
N THR A 74 -1.37 12.63 2.19
CA THR A 74 -2.50 12.07 2.93
C THR A 74 -3.39 13.19 3.43
N ARG A 75 -4.69 13.10 3.15
CA ARG A 75 -5.70 14.06 3.61
C ARG A 75 -6.32 13.57 4.92
N ASP A 76 -5.55 13.61 6.00
CA ASP A 76 -6.06 13.46 7.36
C ASP A 76 -6.32 14.88 7.93
N PRO A 77 -7.57 15.26 8.25
CA PRO A 77 -7.89 16.57 8.82
C PRO A 77 -7.54 16.70 10.30
N GLU A 78 -7.32 15.59 11.02
CA GLU A 78 -6.94 15.58 12.44
C GLU A 78 -5.43 15.50 12.65
N ARG A 79 -4.67 15.09 11.63
CA ARG A 79 -3.20 15.03 11.66
C ARG A 79 -2.54 16.08 10.77
N PRO A 80 -1.34 16.56 11.13
CA PRO A 80 -0.60 17.47 10.27
C PRO A 80 -0.32 16.83 8.90
N LEU A 81 -0.49 17.62 7.84
CA LEU A 81 -0.37 17.18 6.45
C LEU A 81 0.99 16.50 6.20
N LYS A 82 0.98 15.18 6.01
CA LYS A 82 2.18 14.42 5.65
C LYS A 82 2.46 14.65 4.16
N HIS A 83 3.59 15.29 3.87
CA HIS A 83 4.06 15.57 2.50
C HIS A 83 4.67 14.35 1.79
N ARG A 84 4.54 13.17 2.40
CA ARG A 84 5.08 11.91 1.89
C ARG A 84 4.06 10.82 2.16
N ARG A 85 3.75 10.03 1.14
CA ARG A 85 2.89 8.86 1.20
C ARG A 85 3.74 7.60 1.07
N LEU A 86 3.41 6.54 1.80
CA LEU A 86 4.09 5.26 1.62
C LEU A 86 3.82 4.74 0.21
N MET A 87 4.89 4.38 -0.51
CA MET A 87 4.80 3.70 -1.79
C MET A 87 5.31 2.26 -1.66
N LEU A 88 4.49 1.31 -2.10
CA LEU A 88 4.85 -0.10 -2.19
C LEU A 88 5.05 -0.48 -3.66
N ILE A 89 6.26 -0.88 -4.01
CA ILE A 89 6.60 -1.37 -5.34
C ILE A 89 6.65 -2.89 -5.26
N ILE A 90 5.78 -3.57 -5.99
CA ILE A 90 5.60 -5.02 -5.96
C ILE A 90 6.17 -5.58 -7.26
N ASN A 91 7.15 -6.47 -7.13
CA ASN A 91 7.82 -7.12 -8.25
C ASN A 91 7.00 -8.32 -8.79
N GLU A 92 5.67 -8.19 -8.85
CA GLU A 92 4.73 -9.15 -9.42
C GLU A 92 3.64 -8.40 -10.21
N ASN A 93 2.93 -9.13 -11.07
CA ASN A 93 1.75 -8.60 -11.75
C ASN A 93 0.57 -8.53 -10.78
N ARG A 94 -0.34 -7.58 -11.02
CA ARG A 94 -1.55 -7.45 -10.22
C ARG A 94 -2.40 -8.73 -10.31
N PRO A 95 -2.83 -9.31 -9.17
CA PRO A 95 -3.73 -10.45 -9.20
C PRO A 95 -5.05 -10.10 -9.91
N PRO A 96 -5.63 -11.01 -10.70
CA PRO A 96 -6.86 -10.75 -11.43
C PRO A 96 -8.00 -10.42 -10.45
N ILE A 97 -8.80 -9.42 -10.80
CA ILE A 97 -9.99 -9.05 -10.03
C ILE A 97 -11.10 -10.02 -10.43
N ILE A 98 -11.47 -10.92 -9.52
CA ILE A 98 -12.60 -11.84 -9.68
C ILE A 98 -13.83 -11.13 -9.11
N TYR A 99 -14.85 -10.94 -9.96
CA TYR A 99 -16.15 -10.34 -9.62
C TYR A 99 -17.18 -11.42 -9.28
#